data_AF-A0A0M0EET7-F1
#
_entry.id   AF-A0A0M0EET7-F1
#
_cell.length_a   1.000
_cell.length_b   1.000
_cell.length_c   1.000
_cell.angle_alpha   90.00
_cell.angle_beta   90.00
_cell.angle_gamma   90.00
#
_symmetry.space_group_name_H-M   'P 1'
#
loop_
_entity.id
_entity.type
_entity.pdbx_description
1 polymer ?
#
loop_
_entity_poly.entity_id
_entity_poly.type
_entity_poly.pdbx_seq_one_letter_code
_entity_poly.pdbx_strand_id
1 'polypeptide(L)'
;MKHAFSLTPDQRTANQLLGGPATHILLRGGARSGKTFVLVRAVVIRALKAAGTRHGIFRHRLNALRATVLADTFPTVMRRCFPTVPWALSRTDWTVEMPNGSVILFGGLDDDDRTEKILGLEFATVYLNEASQITYGARNMLLTRLAQKSPLALKEYIDANPPTTAHWLYRVFEDGVDPTSAAPLDRALRHHAPEPRWQPREPVTRIHGAA
;
A
#
# COMPACT_ATOMS: atom_id res chain seq x y z
N MET A 1 -11.40 27.10 -13.84
CA MET A 1 -11.18 26.78 -12.41
C MET A 1 -10.58 25.38 -12.30
N LYS A 2 -9.38 25.23 -11.74
CA LYS A 2 -8.83 23.88 -11.45
C LYS A 2 -9.66 23.31 -10.30
N HIS A 3 -10.47 22.29 -10.55
CA HIS A 3 -11.17 21.61 -9.47
C HIS A 3 -10.13 21.08 -8.48
N ALA A 4 -10.19 21.55 -7.23
CA ALA A 4 -9.36 21.01 -6.16
C ALA A 4 -9.65 19.50 -6.05
N PHE A 5 -8.59 18.70 -5.98
CA PHE A 5 -8.72 17.25 -5.82
C PHE A 5 -9.52 16.93 -4.55
N SER A 6 -10.53 16.07 -4.67
CA SER A 6 -11.33 15.60 -3.54
C SER A 6 -11.38 14.08 -3.53
N LEU A 7 -11.23 13.49 -2.34
CA LEU A 7 -11.33 12.06 -2.12
C LEU A 7 -12.80 11.62 -2.20
N THR A 8 -13.08 10.46 -2.81
CA THR A 8 -14.40 9.83 -2.72
C THR A 8 -14.72 9.42 -1.27
N PRO A 9 -15.99 9.15 -0.91
CA PRO A 9 -16.34 8.65 0.42
C PRO A 9 -15.48 7.45 0.88
N ASP A 10 -15.32 6.44 0.03
CA ASP A 10 -14.51 5.25 0.34
C ASP A 10 -13.03 5.59 0.54
N GLN A 11 -12.50 6.50 -0.28
CA GLN A 11 -11.13 6.97 -0.15
C GLN A 11 -10.92 7.78 1.14
N ARG A 12 -11.93 8.49 1.64
CA ARG A 12 -11.88 9.16 2.95
C ARG A 12 -11.85 8.14 4.09
N THR A 13 -12.68 7.10 4.04
CA THR A 13 -12.66 6.01 5.02
C THR A 13 -11.31 5.29 5.01
N ALA A 14 -10.77 4.96 3.83
CA ALA A 14 -9.43 4.39 3.71
C ALA A 14 -8.36 5.34 4.29
N ASN A 15 -8.41 6.63 4.00
CA ASN A 15 -7.46 7.60 4.52
C ASN A 15 -7.51 7.72 6.06
N GLN A 16 -8.70 7.66 6.67
CA GLN A 16 -8.87 7.62 8.13
C GLN A 16 -8.25 6.37 8.72
N LEU A 17 -8.52 5.20 8.11
CA LEU A 17 -7.94 3.93 8.56
C LEU A 17 -6.41 3.98 8.53
N LEU A 18 -5.81 4.48 7.44
CA LEU A 18 -4.36 4.58 7.28
C LEU A 18 -3.68 5.48 8.32
N GLY A 19 -4.41 6.44 8.85
CA GLY A 19 -3.97 7.33 9.94
C GLY A 19 -4.22 6.78 11.35
N GLY A 20 -4.93 5.64 11.47
CA GLY A 20 -5.28 5.02 12.75
C GLY A 20 -4.09 4.39 13.49
N PRO A 21 -4.32 3.75 14.65
CA PRO A 21 -3.25 3.20 15.49
C PRO A 21 -2.60 1.95 14.89
N ALA A 22 -3.32 1.12 14.15
CA ALA A 22 -2.84 -0.17 13.65
C ALA A 22 -1.58 -0.06 12.78
N THR A 23 -0.56 -0.88 13.08
CA THR A 23 0.70 -0.91 12.31
C THR A 23 0.48 -1.50 10.93
N HIS A 24 -0.23 -2.63 10.84
CA HIS A 24 -0.44 -3.39 9.61
C HIS A 24 -1.84 -3.16 9.07
N ILE A 25 -1.94 -2.58 7.88
CA ILE A 25 -3.22 -2.13 7.31
C ILE A 25 -3.40 -2.71 5.91
N LEU A 26 -4.45 -3.51 5.74
CA LEU A 26 -4.85 -4.08 4.47
C LEU A 26 -6.08 -3.38 3.90
N LEU A 27 -5.96 -2.85 2.68
CA LEU A 27 -7.09 -2.41 1.86
C LEU A 27 -7.42 -3.48 0.82
N ARG A 28 -8.59 -4.11 0.96
CA ARG A 28 -9.15 -5.04 -0.04
C ARG A 28 -10.18 -4.36 -0.93
N GLY A 29 -10.27 -4.82 -2.16
CA GLY A 29 -11.33 -4.40 -3.09
C GLY A 29 -10.95 -4.71 -4.52
N GLY A 30 -11.93 -4.71 -5.43
CA GLY A 30 -11.72 -5.00 -6.85
C GLY A 30 -10.79 -4.02 -7.57
N ALA A 31 -10.45 -4.33 -8.81
CA ALA A 31 -9.69 -3.44 -9.69
C ALA A 31 -10.35 -2.05 -9.81
N ARG A 32 -9.55 -0.99 -9.99
CA ARG A 32 -10.00 0.40 -10.19
C ARG A 32 -10.75 1.05 -8.99
N SER A 33 -10.68 0.45 -7.80
CA SER A 33 -11.24 1.01 -6.55
C SER A 33 -10.45 2.20 -5.96
N GLY A 34 -9.32 2.59 -6.56
CA GLY A 34 -8.53 3.74 -6.11
C GLY A 34 -7.66 3.50 -4.86
N LYS A 35 -7.51 2.25 -4.40
CA LYS A 35 -6.68 1.87 -3.24
C LYS A 35 -5.23 2.34 -3.38
N THR A 36 -4.60 1.98 -4.49
CA THR A 36 -3.20 2.32 -4.79
C THR A 36 -2.97 3.83 -4.75
N PHE A 37 -3.90 4.62 -5.29
CA PHE A 37 -3.81 6.08 -5.22
C PHE A 37 -3.78 6.60 -3.78
N VAL A 38 -4.70 6.11 -2.92
CA VAL A 38 -4.77 6.55 -1.51
C VAL A 38 -3.55 6.09 -0.72
N LEU A 39 -3.05 4.88 -0.95
CA LEU A 39 -1.87 4.33 -0.28
C LEU A 39 -0.59 5.08 -0.68
N VAL A 40 -0.40 5.34 -1.98
CA VAL A 40 0.72 6.17 -2.47
C VAL A 40 0.63 7.58 -1.88
N ARG A 41 -0.57 8.18 -1.86
CA ARG A 41 -0.79 9.48 -1.21
C ARG A 41 -0.43 9.44 0.29
N ALA A 42 -0.80 8.38 1.01
CA ALA A 42 -0.45 8.23 2.42
C ALA A 42 1.06 8.12 2.65
N VAL A 43 1.78 7.40 1.78
CA VAL A 43 3.25 7.33 1.80
C VAL A 43 3.86 8.71 1.61
N VAL A 44 3.42 9.47 0.61
CA VAL A 44 3.92 10.84 0.36
C VAL A 44 3.63 11.78 1.54
N ILE A 45 2.43 11.73 2.12
CA ILE A 45 2.09 12.52 3.32
C ILE A 45 3.05 12.21 4.46
N ARG A 46 3.33 10.92 4.70
CA ARG A 46 4.24 10.49 5.76
C ARG A 46 5.66 10.98 5.49
N ALA A 47 6.14 10.87 4.26
CA ALA A 47 7.46 11.38 3.86
C ALA A 47 7.60 12.89 4.06
N LEU A 48 6.55 13.66 3.80
CA LEU A 48 6.54 15.11 4.03
C LEU A 48 6.36 15.50 5.49
N LYS A 49 5.71 14.65 6.30
CA LYS A 49 5.35 14.96 7.70
C LYS A 49 6.54 14.91 8.66
N ALA A 50 7.53 14.07 8.39
CA ALA A 50 8.75 13.98 9.20
C ALA A 50 9.97 13.98 8.28
N ALA A 51 10.97 14.81 8.59
CA ALA A 51 12.20 14.92 7.82
C ALA A 51 13.10 13.69 7.99
N GLY A 52 13.89 13.37 6.96
CA GLY A 52 14.87 12.28 6.98
C GLY A 52 14.29 10.87 7.14
N THR A 53 12.98 10.68 6.88
CA THR A 53 12.34 9.36 6.97
C THR A 53 12.44 8.58 5.67
N ARG A 54 12.55 7.26 5.76
CA ARG A 54 12.58 6.33 4.63
C ARG A 54 11.26 5.60 4.52
N HIS A 55 10.76 5.52 3.30
CA HIS A 55 9.52 4.83 2.95
C HIS A 55 9.79 3.91 1.76
N GLY A 56 9.19 2.73 1.75
CA GLY A 56 9.33 1.77 0.67
C GLY A 56 7.99 1.44 0.02
N ILE A 57 7.95 1.42 -1.30
CA ILE A 57 6.84 0.88 -2.09
C ILE A 57 7.37 -0.32 -2.86
N PHE A 58 6.86 -1.51 -2.52
CA PHE A 58 7.35 -2.77 -3.02
C PHE A 58 6.26 -3.51 -3.77
N ARG A 59 6.65 -4.20 -4.84
CA ARG A 59 5.81 -5.16 -5.55
C ARG A 59 6.61 -6.44 -5.76
N HIS A 60 5.94 -7.54 -6.09
CA HIS A 60 6.65 -8.78 -6.46
C HIS A 60 7.72 -8.52 -7.53
N ARG A 61 7.40 -7.84 -8.63
CA ARG A 61 8.36 -7.50 -9.70
C ARG A 61 8.55 -6.00 -9.87
N LEU A 62 9.81 -5.56 -9.95
CA LEU A 62 10.13 -4.13 -10.16
C LEU A 62 9.56 -3.62 -11.49
N ASN A 63 9.63 -4.41 -12.57
CA ASN A 63 9.10 -3.99 -13.86
C ASN A 63 7.59 -3.73 -13.83
N ALA A 64 6.84 -4.52 -13.07
CA ALA A 64 5.41 -4.30 -12.88
C ALA A 64 5.13 -3.03 -12.05
N LEU A 65 5.93 -2.77 -11.01
CA LEU A 65 5.85 -1.54 -10.22
C LEU A 65 6.16 -0.31 -11.08
N ARG A 66 7.18 -0.41 -11.94
CA ARG A 66 7.57 0.65 -12.89
C ARG A 66 6.44 1.00 -13.85
N ALA A 67 5.84 -0.01 -14.48
CA ALA A 67 4.77 0.16 -15.46
C ALA A 67 3.45 0.69 -14.86
N THR A 68 3.29 0.66 -13.53
CA THR A 68 2.04 1.03 -12.86
C THR A 68 2.23 2.23 -11.92
N VAL A 69 2.86 2.01 -10.77
CA VAL A 69 2.98 3.03 -9.73
C VAL A 69 3.92 4.16 -10.18
N LEU A 70 5.11 3.85 -10.69
CA LEU A 70 6.08 4.90 -11.08
C LEU A 70 5.68 5.62 -12.36
N ALA A 71 5.14 4.91 -13.36
CA ALA A 71 4.76 5.52 -14.63
C ALA A 71 3.47 6.35 -14.54
N ASP A 72 2.54 5.99 -13.65
CA ASP A 72 1.22 6.64 -13.58
C ASP A 72 0.84 7.08 -12.16
N THR A 73 0.65 6.14 -11.22
CA THR A 73 -0.03 6.48 -9.95
C THR A 73 0.72 7.53 -9.13
N PHE A 74 2.03 7.36 -8.94
CA PHE A 74 2.86 8.29 -8.17
C PHE A 74 2.92 9.67 -8.84
N PRO A 75 3.25 9.82 -10.14
CA PRO A 75 3.16 11.12 -10.82
C PRO A 75 1.76 11.74 -10.73
N THR A 76 0.70 10.94 -10.85
CA THR A 76 -0.68 11.42 -10.74
C THR A 76 -1.01 11.90 -9.32
N VAL A 77 -0.55 11.22 -8.27
CA VAL A 77 -0.65 11.67 -6.87
C VAL A 77 0.11 12.98 -6.66
N MET A 78 1.37 13.07 -7.12
CA MET A 78 2.16 14.30 -6.97
C MET A 78 1.50 15.49 -7.67
N ARG A 79 1.06 15.32 -8.92
CA ARG A 79 0.37 16.39 -9.68
C ARG A 79 -0.95 16.82 -9.05
N ARG A 80 -1.76 15.88 -8.54
CA ARG A 80 -3.12 16.18 -8.06
C ARG A 80 -3.17 16.61 -6.60
N CYS A 81 -2.29 16.07 -5.76
CA CYS A 81 -2.33 16.26 -4.31
C CYS A 81 -1.19 17.12 -3.78
N PHE A 82 -0.05 17.17 -4.47
CA PHE A 82 1.16 17.87 -4.02
C PHE A 82 1.78 18.71 -5.15
N PRO A 83 1.00 19.55 -5.87
CA PRO A 83 1.46 20.22 -7.09
C PRO A 83 2.64 21.18 -6.88
N THR A 84 2.87 21.62 -5.64
CA THR A 84 3.94 22.55 -5.27
C THR A 84 5.16 21.84 -4.68
N VAL A 85 5.12 20.52 -4.51
CA VAL A 85 6.24 19.75 -3.96
C VAL A 85 7.14 19.31 -5.10
N PRO A 86 8.39 19.81 -5.20
CA PRO A 86 9.30 19.36 -6.23
C PRO A 86 9.73 17.93 -5.94
N TRP A 87 9.91 17.15 -7.00
CA TRP A 87 10.37 15.76 -6.92
C TRP A 87 11.07 15.37 -8.21
N ALA A 88 12.04 14.46 -8.10
CA ALA A 88 12.70 13.82 -9.22
C ALA A 88 12.93 12.34 -8.91
N LEU A 89 12.80 11.50 -9.92
CA LEU A 89 13.04 10.05 -9.80
C LEU A 89 14.50 9.74 -10.16
N SER A 90 15.28 9.21 -9.21
CA SER A 90 16.52 8.51 -9.53
C SER A 90 16.16 7.19 -10.23
N ARG A 91 16.55 7.04 -11.49
CA ARG A 91 16.37 5.79 -12.24
C ARG A 91 17.45 4.75 -11.94
N THR A 92 18.55 5.18 -11.33
CA THR A 92 19.64 4.30 -10.89
C THR A 92 19.22 3.57 -9.62
N ASP A 93 18.74 4.32 -8.63
CA ASP A 93 18.42 3.78 -7.30
C ASP A 93 16.93 3.47 -7.13
N TRP A 94 16.10 3.89 -8.08
CA TRP A 94 14.64 3.83 -8.00
C TRP A 94 14.12 4.51 -6.73
N THR A 95 14.57 5.74 -6.50
CA THR A 95 14.20 6.56 -5.34
C THR A 95 13.67 7.92 -5.75
N VAL A 96 12.86 8.51 -4.87
CA VAL A 96 12.49 9.93 -4.89
C VAL A 96 12.88 10.53 -3.55
N GLU A 97 13.72 11.55 -3.58
CA GLU A 97 14.03 12.37 -2.40
C GLU A 97 13.07 13.56 -2.32
N MET A 98 12.51 13.76 -1.14
CA MET A 98 11.59 14.85 -0.81
C MET A 98 12.39 16.08 -0.32
N PRO A 99 11.83 17.30 -0.36
CA PRO A 99 12.56 18.52 0.03
C PRO A 99 13.07 18.55 1.47
N ASN A 100 12.52 17.70 2.35
CA ASN A 100 12.92 17.56 3.74
C ASN A 100 13.92 16.40 3.98
N GLY A 101 14.55 15.89 2.91
CA GLY A 101 15.51 14.79 2.96
C GLY A 101 14.89 13.40 3.19
N SER A 102 13.56 13.29 3.24
CA SER A 102 12.90 11.99 3.30
C SER A 102 12.96 11.29 1.94
N VAL A 103 13.06 9.97 1.94
CA VAL A 103 13.25 9.17 0.72
C VAL A 103 12.14 8.15 0.55
N ILE A 104 11.60 8.05 -0.66
CA ILE A 104 10.69 6.98 -1.08
C ILE A 104 11.45 6.07 -2.04
N LEU A 105 11.66 4.82 -1.64
CA LEU A 105 12.29 3.77 -2.44
C LEU A 105 11.22 2.91 -3.13
N PHE A 106 11.47 2.54 -4.38
CA PHE A 106 10.61 1.68 -5.18
C PHE A 106 11.34 0.38 -5.51
N GLY A 107 10.83 -0.76 -5.04
CA GLY A 107 11.54 -2.04 -5.12
C GLY A 107 10.72 -3.20 -5.68
N GLY A 108 11.40 -4.11 -6.38
CA GLY A 108 10.92 -5.46 -6.66
C GLY A 108 11.45 -6.45 -5.62
N LEU A 109 10.71 -7.54 -5.38
CA LEU A 109 11.08 -8.61 -4.44
C LEU A 109 11.41 -9.92 -5.19
N ASP A 110 11.69 -9.83 -6.49
CA ASP A 110 11.96 -10.93 -7.43
C ASP A 110 13.46 -11.10 -7.75
N ASP A 111 14.32 -10.30 -7.12
CA ASP A 111 15.73 -10.19 -7.47
C ASP A 111 16.57 -10.09 -6.19
N ASP A 112 17.49 -11.03 -6.01
CA ASP A 112 18.24 -11.21 -4.76
C ASP A 112 19.18 -10.03 -4.49
N ASP A 113 19.91 -9.55 -5.50
CA ASP A 113 20.81 -8.38 -5.38
C ASP A 113 20.06 -7.11 -4.95
N ARG A 114 18.87 -6.87 -5.51
CA ARG A 114 18.01 -5.75 -5.08
C ARG A 114 17.49 -5.96 -3.66
N THR A 115 17.17 -7.19 -3.30
CA THR A 115 16.68 -7.53 -1.98
C THR A 115 17.76 -7.27 -0.92
N GLU A 116 19.02 -7.59 -1.17
CA GLU A 116 20.13 -7.29 -0.27
C GLU A 116 20.29 -5.79 0.02
N LYS A 117 20.15 -4.94 -1.00
CA LYS A 117 20.17 -3.48 -0.79
C LYS A 117 19.04 -3.03 0.14
N ILE A 118 17.85 -3.60 0.00
CA ILE A 118 16.70 -3.32 0.88
C ILE A 118 16.98 -3.78 2.31
N LEU A 119 17.70 -4.90 2.50
CA LEU A 119 18.10 -5.41 3.81
C LEU A 119 19.03 -4.46 4.57
N GLY A 120 19.81 -3.62 3.88
CA GLY A 120 20.65 -2.61 4.52
C GLY A 120 19.90 -1.38 5.06
N LEU A 121 18.58 -1.30 4.84
CA LEU A 121 17.79 -0.11 5.13
C LEU A 121 16.80 -0.33 6.28
N GLU A 122 16.39 0.77 6.90
CA GLU A 122 15.27 0.80 7.85
C GLU A 122 14.21 1.78 7.34
N PHE A 123 12.95 1.39 7.42
CA PHE A 123 11.82 2.16 6.93
C PHE A 123 10.91 2.58 8.08
N ALA A 124 10.38 3.80 7.99
CA ALA A 124 9.23 4.24 8.79
C ALA A 124 7.92 3.73 8.18
N THR A 125 7.91 3.39 6.88
CA THR A 125 6.73 2.88 6.17
C THR A 125 7.11 1.87 5.11
N VAL A 126 6.42 0.75 5.07
CA VAL A 126 6.49 -0.24 3.99
C VAL A 126 5.12 -0.32 3.35
N TYR A 127 5.03 -0.22 2.02
CA TYR A 127 3.82 -0.45 1.26
C TYR A 127 4.02 -1.63 0.31
N LEU A 128 3.24 -2.70 0.51
CA LEU A 128 3.17 -3.86 -0.37
C LEU A 128 2.04 -3.68 -1.39
N ASN A 129 2.41 -3.38 -2.63
CA ASN A 129 1.48 -3.28 -3.74
C ASN A 129 1.20 -4.65 -4.37
N GLU A 130 -0.09 -4.93 -4.63
CA GLU A 130 -0.56 -6.19 -5.22
C GLU A 130 -0.03 -7.40 -4.44
N ALA A 131 -0.21 -7.36 -3.11
CA ALA A 131 0.41 -8.30 -2.18
C ALA A 131 -0.06 -9.75 -2.33
N SER A 132 -1.13 -10.00 -3.10
CA SER A 132 -1.51 -11.35 -3.54
C SER A 132 -0.43 -12.06 -4.37
N GLN A 133 0.53 -11.30 -4.91
CA GLN A 133 1.67 -11.82 -5.69
C GLN A 133 2.95 -11.93 -4.85
N ILE A 134 2.95 -11.46 -3.60
CA ILE A 134 4.11 -11.42 -2.72
C ILE A 134 4.07 -12.60 -1.76
N THR A 135 5.20 -13.28 -1.58
CA THR A 135 5.28 -14.41 -0.64
C THR A 135 5.28 -13.92 0.80
N TYR A 136 4.78 -14.75 1.73
CA TYR A 136 4.80 -14.41 3.16
C TYR A 136 6.23 -14.20 3.69
N GLY A 137 7.19 -14.99 3.21
CA GLY A 137 8.61 -14.84 3.55
C GLY A 137 9.18 -13.48 3.12
N ALA A 138 8.90 -13.04 1.89
CA ALA A 138 9.36 -11.73 1.41
C ALA A 138 8.73 -10.57 2.20
N ARG A 139 7.44 -10.68 2.58
CA ARG A 139 6.82 -9.74 3.52
C ARG A 139 7.55 -9.71 4.86
N ASN A 140 7.77 -10.86 5.48
CA ASN A 140 8.37 -10.94 6.81
C ASN A 140 9.79 -10.38 6.81
N MET A 141 10.55 -10.63 5.74
CA MET A 141 11.85 -9.99 5.53
C MET A 141 11.73 -8.46 5.57
N LEU A 142 10.80 -7.87 4.81
CA LEU A 142 10.57 -6.42 4.83
C LEU A 142 10.13 -5.90 6.20
N LEU A 143 9.33 -6.67 6.94
CA LEU A 143 8.90 -6.29 8.29
C LEU A 143 10.07 -6.17 9.26
N THR A 144 11.14 -6.96 9.11
CA THR A 144 12.36 -6.77 9.92
C THR A 144 13.03 -5.41 9.68
N ARG A 145 12.77 -4.79 8.51
CA ARG A 145 13.28 -3.47 8.12
C ARG A 145 12.31 -2.35 8.48
N LEU A 146 11.08 -2.65 8.88
CA LEU A 146 10.13 -1.66 9.38
C LEU A 146 10.50 -1.28 10.83
N ALA A 147 11.59 -0.54 11.00
CA ALA A 147 12.22 -0.28 12.30
C ALA A 147 12.81 1.13 12.44
N GLN A 148 12.62 2.02 11.45
CA GLN A 148 13.27 3.33 11.49
C GLN A 148 12.79 4.13 12.70
N LYS A 149 13.75 4.53 13.56
CA LYS A 149 13.49 5.47 14.65
C LYS A 149 13.17 6.85 14.07
N SER A 150 11.93 7.30 14.27
CA SER A 150 11.46 8.61 13.83
C SER A 150 10.25 9.05 14.65
N PRO A 151 9.79 10.31 14.53
CA PRO A 151 8.52 10.75 15.13
C PRO A 151 7.27 10.05 14.53
N LEU A 152 7.40 9.27 13.47
CA LEU A 152 6.29 8.54 12.87
C LEU A 152 6.11 7.17 13.53
N ALA A 153 4.86 6.83 13.87
CA ALA A 153 4.51 5.44 14.11
C ALA A 153 4.79 4.61 12.85
N LEU A 154 5.39 3.44 13.03
CA LEU A 154 5.67 2.48 11.95
C LEU A 154 4.37 2.03 11.27
N LYS A 155 4.40 1.90 9.94
CA LYS A 155 3.24 1.44 9.17
C LYS A 155 3.64 0.45 8.08
N GLU A 156 2.94 -0.67 8.05
CA GLU A 156 2.83 -1.53 6.89
C GLU A 156 1.47 -1.26 6.21
N TYR A 157 1.54 -0.85 4.97
CA TYR A 157 0.41 -0.64 4.08
C TYR A 157 0.35 -1.77 3.07
N ILE A 158 -0.84 -2.26 2.77
CA ILE A 158 -1.03 -3.39 1.85
C ILE A 158 -2.25 -3.12 1.00
N ASP A 159 -2.13 -3.29 -0.32
CA ASP A 159 -3.30 -3.57 -1.16
C ASP A 159 -3.21 -4.94 -1.81
N ALA A 160 -4.40 -5.52 -1.95
CA ALA A 160 -4.59 -6.78 -2.61
C ALA A 160 -5.99 -6.82 -3.23
N ASN A 161 -6.10 -7.56 -4.33
CA ASN A 161 -7.41 -8.08 -4.73
C ASN A 161 -7.81 -9.17 -3.72
N PRO A 162 -9.13 -9.43 -3.52
CA PRO A 162 -9.60 -10.43 -2.57
C PRO A 162 -8.85 -11.76 -2.73
N PRO A 163 -8.09 -12.20 -1.72
CA PRO A 163 -7.29 -13.42 -1.82
C PRO A 163 -8.17 -14.65 -1.55
N THR A 164 -7.71 -15.84 -1.95
CA THR A 164 -8.34 -17.09 -1.52
C THR A 164 -8.14 -17.29 -0.01
N THR A 165 -8.97 -18.13 0.61
CA THR A 165 -8.90 -18.42 2.05
C THR A 165 -7.58 -19.09 2.47
N ALA A 166 -6.93 -19.81 1.55
CA ALA A 166 -5.62 -20.42 1.77
C ALA A 166 -4.45 -19.42 1.75
N HIS A 167 -4.66 -18.20 1.25
CA HIS A 167 -3.60 -17.22 1.10
C HIS A 167 -3.20 -16.60 2.45
N TRP A 168 -1.91 -16.27 2.62
CA TRP A 168 -1.39 -15.70 3.87
C TRP A 168 -2.09 -14.40 4.27
N LEU A 169 -2.52 -13.57 3.31
CA LEU A 169 -3.31 -12.35 3.57
C LEU A 169 -4.61 -12.68 4.33
N TYR A 170 -5.28 -13.77 3.95
CA TYR A 170 -6.50 -14.21 4.61
C TYR A 170 -6.19 -14.68 6.04
N ARG A 171 -5.18 -15.56 6.17
CA ARG A 171 -4.69 -16.07 7.46
C ARG A 171 -4.32 -14.94 8.45
N VAL A 172 -3.60 -13.92 7.98
CA VAL A 172 -3.11 -12.83 8.82
C VAL A 172 -4.21 -11.82 9.17
N PHE A 173 -5.05 -11.43 8.21
CA PHE A 173 -5.98 -10.30 8.40
C PHE A 173 -7.43 -10.70 8.70
N GLU A 174 -7.84 -11.93 8.35
CA GLU A 174 -9.16 -12.48 8.69
C GLU A 174 -9.06 -13.47 9.85
N ASP A 175 -8.29 -14.55 9.69
CA ASP A 175 -8.18 -15.59 10.75
C ASP A 175 -7.38 -15.09 11.96
N GLY A 176 -6.52 -14.09 11.77
CA GLY A 176 -5.74 -13.50 12.86
C GLY A 176 -4.57 -14.35 13.34
N VAL A 177 -4.05 -15.25 12.52
CA VAL A 177 -3.04 -16.27 12.87
C VAL A 177 -1.83 -16.25 11.96
N ASP A 178 -0.69 -16.74 12.46
CA ASP A 178 0.50 -16.90 11.66
C ASP A 178 0.29 -18.00 10.59
N PRO A 179 0.57 -17.73 9.30
CA PRO A 179 0.44 -18.71 8.22
C PRO A 179 1.31 -19.96 8.36
N THR A 180 2.42 -19.90 9.10
CA THR A 180 3.38 -21.00 9.25
C THR A 180 3.15 -21.77 10.55
N SER A 181 3.04 -21.08 11.68
CA SER A 181 2.91 -21.73 13.00
C SER A 181 1.46 -21.93 13.45
N ALA A 182 0.49 -21.32 12.76
CA ALA A 182 -0.92 -21.23 13.17
C ALA A 182 -1.15 -20.56 14.54
N ALA A 183 -0.11 -19.96 15.14
CA ALA A 183 -0.23 -19.26 16.41
C ALA A 183 -1.09 -17.99 16.25
N PRO A 184 -1.88 -17.62 17.28
CA PRO A 184 -2.58 -16.34 17.29
C PRO A 184 -1.57 -15.19 17.21
N LEU A 185 -1.86 -14.23 16.36
CA LEU A 185 -1.11 -12.99 16.27
C LEU A 185 -1.86 -11.89 17.05
N ASP A 186 -1.18 -10.79 17.42
CA ASP A 186 -1.83 -9.67 18.13
C ASP A 186 -2.80 -8.89 17.22
N ARG A 187 -4.06 -8.75 17.64
CA ARG A 187 -5.11 -8.04 16.90
C ARG A 187 -4.92 -6.51 16.95
N ALA A 188 -4.33 -5.96 18.01
CA ALA A 188 -4.15 -4.52 18.16
C ALA A 188 -3.21 -3.92 17.08
N LEU A 189 -2.29 -4.74 16.57
CA LEU A 189 -1.33 -4.32 15.55
C LEU A 189 -1.87 -4.41 14.12
N ARG A 190 -3.06 -5.00 13.90
CA ARG A 190 -3.59 -5.32 12.57
C ARG A 190 -5.01 -4.80 12.38
N HIS A 191 -5.24 -4.11 11.27
CA HIS A 191 -6.56 -3.72 10.83
C HIS A 191 -6.73 -3.98 9.33
N HIS A 192 -7.93 -4.36 8.92
CA HIS A 192 -8.35 -4.27 7.53
C HIS A 192 -9.51 -3.29 7.44
N ALA A 193 -9.63 -2.57 6.32
CA ALA A 193 -10.86 -1.84 6.05
C ALA A 193 -11.98 -2.87 5.88
N PRO A 194 -13.14 -2.75 6.54
CA PRO A 194 -14.29 -3.56 6.16
C PRO A 194 -14.52 -3.37 4.66
N GLU A 195 -14.81 -4.45 3.93
CA GLU A 195 -15.20 -4.30 2.52
C GLU A 195 -16.30 -3.23 2.44
N PRO A 196 -16.28 -2.33 1.45
CA PRO A 196 -17.46 -1.53 1.18
C PRO A 196 -18.60 -2.53 1.05
N ARG A 197 -19.72 -2.33 1.76
CA ARG A 197 -20.92 -3.14 1.56
C ARG A 197 -21.41 -2.86 0.14
N TRP A 198 -20.82 -3.53 -0.84
CA TRP A 198 -21.31 -3.56 -2.19
C TRP A 198 -22.62 -4.35 -2.12
N GLN A 199 -23.73 -3.63 -2.00
CA GLN A 199 -25.01 -4.22 -2.34
C GLN A 199 -24.84 -4.78 -3.75
N PRO A 200 -25.07 -6.09 -3.98
CA PRO A 200 -25.18 -6.57 -5.35
C PRO A 200 -26.25 -5.70 -6.01
N ARG A 201 -25.91 -5.06 -7.13
CA ARG A 201 -26.93 -4.46 -7.98
C ARG A 201 -27.97 -5.54 -8.21
N GLU A 202 -29.23 -5.22 -7.92
CA GLU A 202 -30.36 -6.13 -8.07
C GLU A 202 -30.25 -6.89 -9.40
N PRO A 203 -30.60 -8.19 -9.42
CA PRO A 203 -30.65 -8.93 -10.67
C PRO A 203 -31.60 -8.19 -11.61
N VAL A 204 -31.08 -7.83 -12.79
CA VAL A 204 -31.87 -7.29 -13.89
C VAL A 204 -33.07 -8.20 -14.09
N THR A 205 -34.25 -7.67 -13.80
CA THR A 205 -35.53 -8.35 -13.97
C THR A 205 -35.59 -8.89 -15.39
N ARG A 206 -35.65 -10.23 -15.54
CA ARG A 206 -36.04 -10.83 -16.81
C ARG A 206 -37.48 -10.41 -17.09
N ILE A 207 -37.62 -9.42 -17.94
CA ILE A 207 -38.88 -9.09 -18.59
C ILE A 207 -39.26 -10.32 -19.43
N HIS A 208 -40.23 -11.09 -18.95
CA HIS A 208 -40.93 -12.06 -19.76
C HIS A 208 -41.75 -11.25 -20.77
N GLY A 209 -41.32 -11.24 -22.02
CA GLY A 209 -42.15 -10.80 -23.13
C GLY A 209 -43.22 -11.86 -23.37
N ALA A 210 -44.47 -11.51 -23.05
CA ALA A 210 -45.64 -12.14 -23.64
C ALA A 210 -45.82 -11.59 -25.07
N ALA A 211 -45.90 -12.49 -26.04
CA ALA A 211 -46.67 -12.39 -27.27
C ALA A 211 -46.90 -13.81 -27.78
#